data_AF-A0A5C7PDI9-F1
#
_entry.id   AF-A0A5C7PDI9-F1
#
_cell.length_a   1.000
_cell.length_b   1.000
_cell.length_c   1.000
_cell.angle_alpha   90.00
_cell.angle_beta   90.00
_cell.angle_gamma   90.00
#
_symmetry.space_group_name_H-M   'P 1'
#
loop_
_entity.id
_entity.type
_entity.pdbx_description
1 polymer ?
#
loop_
_entity_poly.entity_id
_entity_poly.type
_entity_poly.pdbx_seq_one_letter_code
_entity_poly.pdbx_strand_id
1 'polypeptide(L)'
;MTRLYKLTDAQGRTRAGEDNERTWAVGVTHKTAGTGTRLCSSDVIHAYEHPLIAVLMNPIHAMLNPWQIRLFLAEGEIVARDNFYLGVHSLKVVEELPVPKLLLGVRVQLAIWAAKHTCTDASWNQWADDWLNNLDRSEFSAEKAKLILEAKISATYAARGRARIDRPVEGGPRPEGLGDREPGHRHADRQHRRLPADRRDRQLGTDRAWAAVAAAEAAYHFSRTCDSLEPNHWAVSTAFFTTQAVAEALLRSGFNATQIADVIEQAIDLLSTELIYN
;
A
#
# COMPACT_ATOMS: atom_id res chain seq x y z
N MET A 1 -24.92 -10.97 5.21
CA MET A 1 -23.50 -11.29 4.93
C MET A 1 -22.94 -10.19 4.06
N THR A 2 -21.65 -9.86 4.22
CA THR A 2 -21.02 -8.77 3.47
C THR A 2 -20.45 -9.31 2.16
N ARG A 3 -20.60 -8.53 1.07
CA ARG A 3 -19.96 -8.80 -0.23
C ARG A 3 -18.48 -8.46 -0.14
N LEU A 4 -17.65 -9.42 -0.54
CA LEU A 4 -16.20 -9.37 -0.43
C LEU A 4 -15.56 -9.89 -1.71
N TYR A 5 -14.30 -9.56 -1.93
CA TYR A 5 -13.59 -9.90 -3.15
C TYR A 5 -12.32 -10.68 -2.85
N LYS A 6 -12.03 -11.69 -3.67
CA LYS A 6 -10.85 -12.55 -3.53
C LYS A 6 -10.12 -12.68 -4.86
N LEU A 7 -8.82 -12.42 -4.83
CA LEU A 7 -7.92 -12.66 -5.95
C LEU A 7 -7.22 -14.01 -5.81
N THR A 8 -6.99 -14.65 -6.95
CA THR A 8 -6.24 -15.90 -7.06
C THR A 8 -5.37 -15.92 -8.31
N ASP A 9 -4.46 -16.90 -8.39
CA ASP A 9 -3.76 -17.23 -9.62
C ASP A 9 -4.70 -17.74 -10.72
N ALA A 10 -4.13 -18.03 -11.88
CA ALA A 10 -4.83 -18.55 -13.07
C ALA A 10 -5.54 -19.89 -12.82
N GLN A 11 -5.09 -20.68 -11.85
CA GLN A 11 -5.66 -21.97 -11.48
C GLN A 11 -6.69 -21.85 -10.34
N GLY A 12 -7.00 -20.63 -9.89
CA GLY A 12 -7.93 -20.43 -8.78
C GLY A 12 -7.30 -20.59 -7.41
N ARG A 13 -5.97 -20.53 -7.27
CA ARG A 13 -5.27 -20.79 -6.01
C ARG A 13 -4.70 -19.53 -5.38
N THR A 14 -4.62 -19.51 -4.06
CA THR A 14 -3.79 -18.59 -3.29
C THR A 14 -2.62 -19.33 -2.68
N ARG A 15 -1.43 -18.71 -2.69
CA ARG A 15 -0.18 -19.30 -2.17
C ARG A 15 0.12 -20.66 -2.80
N ALA A 16 0.11 -20.71 -4.13
CA ALA A 16 0.35 -21.93 -4.86
C ALA A 16 1.74 -22.52 -4.54
N GLY A 17 1.81 -23.80 -4.21
CA GLY A 17 3.04 -24.50 -3.83
C GLY A 17 3.47 -24.34 -2.38
N GLU A 18 2.68 -23.65 -1.54
CA GLU A 18 2.98 -23.42 -0.12
C GLU A 18 2.11 -24.33 0.78
N ASP A 19 2.53 -24.56 2.03
CA ASP A 19 1.81 -25.41 3.00
C ASP A 19 0.38 -24.94 3.31
N ASN A 20 0.08 -23.67 3.03
CA ASN A 20 -1.23 -23.05 3.21
C ASN A 20 -1.91 -22.69 1.88
N GLU A 21 -1.58 -23.40 0.79
CA GLU A 21 -2.28 -23.30 -0.48
C GLU A 21 -3.79 -23.49 -0.28
N ARG A 22 -4.59 -22.66 -0.95
CA ARG A 22 -6.06 -22.80 -0.99
C ARG A 22 -6.56 -22.65 -2.41
N THR A 23 -7.39 -23.60 -2.84
CA THR A 23 -8.09 -23.56 -4.12
C THR A 23 -9.49 -22.97 -3.94
N TRP A 24 -9.83 -22.00 -4.77
CA TRP A 24 -11.07 -21.26 -4.79
C TRP A 24 -11.83 -21.55 -6.08
N ALA A 25 -13.12 -21.79 -5.95
CA ALA A 25 -14.04 -21.99 -7.06
C ALA A 25 -15.46 -21.61 -6.60
N VAL A 26 -16.35 -21.34 -7.55
CA VAL A 26 -17.76 -21.03 -7.26
C VAL A 26 -18.39 -22.14 -6.40
N GLY A 27 -19.07 -21.74 -5.32
CA GLY A 27 -19.71 -22.64 -4.36
C GLY A 27 -18.78 -23.16 -3.25
N VAL A 28 -17.47 -22.97 -3.36
CA VAL A 28 -16.51 -23.39 -2.31
C VAL A 28 -16.60 -22.45 -1.11
N THR A 29 -16.64 -23.03 0.09
CA THR A 29 -16.53 -22.30 1.36
C THR A 29 -15.28 -22.74 2.10
N HIS A 30 -14.42 -21.79 2.44
CA HIS A 30 -13.29 -22.03 3.34
C HIS A 30 -13.58 -21.47 4.72
N LYS A 31 -13.14 -22.20 5.76
CA LYS A 31 -13.25 -21.80 7.16
C LYS A 31 -11.90 -21.93 7.85
N THR A 32 -11.57 -20.99 8.71
CA THR A 32 -10.43 -21.10 9.62
C THR A 32 -10.87 -21.87 10.88
N ALA A 33 -9.91 -22.55 11.51
CA ALA A 33 -10.11 -23.15 12.84
C ALA A 33 -9.81 -22.16 13.97
N GLY A 34 -9.12 -21.06 13.66
CA GLY A 34 -8.77 -20.02 14.61
C GLY A 34 -9.93 -19.10 14.93
N THR A 35 -9.95 -18.57 16.15
CA THR A 35 -10.93 -17.59 16.63
C THR A 35 -10.33 -16.18 16.75
N GLY A 36 -9.04 -16.04 16.48
CA GLY A 36 -8.33 -14.77 16.52
C GLY A 36 -8.78 -13.81 15.42
N THR A 37 -8.44 -12.54 15.61
CA THR A 37 -8.72 -11.44 14.66
C THR A 37 -7.46 -10.81 14.09
N ARG A 38 -6.30 -11.43 14.34
CA ARG A 38 -5.02 -10.91 13.85
C ARG A 38 -4.92 -11.16 12.34
N LEU A 39 -4.87 -10.08 11.57
CA LEU A 39 -4.59 -10.14 10.14
C LEU A 39 -3.21 -10.76 9.86
N CYS A 40 -3.10 -11.43 8.71
CA CYS A 40 -1.88 -12.11 8.28
C CYS A 40 -1.45 -13.25 9.22
N SER A 41 -2.45 -13.88 9.84
CA SER A 41 -2.29 -15.11 10.62
C SER A 41 -3.14 -16.22 10.00
N SER A 42 -2.96 -17.46 10.48
CA SER A 42 -3.82 -18.59 10.14
C SER A 42 -5.25 -18.46 10.68
N ASP A 43 -5.53 -17.49 11.55
CA ASP A 43 -6.83 -17.35 12.20
C ASP A 43 -7.88 -16.74 11.28
N VAL A 44 -7.47 -16.00 10.24
CA VAL A 44 -8.40 -15.29 9.35
C VAL A 44 -8.05 -15.51 7.88
N ILE A 45 -9.09 -15.57 7.04
CA ILE A 45 -8.98 -15.55 5.58
C ILE A 45 -9.00 -14.09 5.12
N HIS A 46 -8.01 -13.71 4.31
CA HIS A 46 -7.98 -12.37 3.71
C HIS A 46 -8.97 -12.22 2.57
N ALA A 47 -9.65 -11.07 2.53
CA ALA A 47 -10.46 -10.62 1.41
C ALA A 47 -10.41 -9.07 1.28
N TYR A 48 -11.07 -8.54 0.26
CA TYR A 48 -11.14 -7.10 -0.05
C TYR A 48 -12.59 -6.61 -0.03
N GLU A 49 -12.82 -5.34 0.31
CA GLU A 49 -14.17 -4.72 0.27
C GLU A 49 -14.53 -4.20 -1.13
N HIS A 50 -13.55 -4.06 -2.04
CA HIS A 50 -13.78 -3.55 -3.40
C HIS A 50 -12.86 -4.24 -4.43
N PRO A 51 -13.34 -4.56 -5.65
CA PRO A 51 -12.55 -5.29 -6.64
C PRO A 51 -11.40 -4.45 -7.21
N LEU A 52 -11.56 -3.12 -7.31
CA LEU A 52 -10.46 -2.23 -7.72
C LEU A 52 -9.35 -2.20 -6.68
N ILE A 53 -9.68 -2.23 -5.38
CA ILE A 53 -8.69 -2.30 -4.30
C ILE A 53 -7.93 -3.62 -4.37
N ALA A 54 -8.63 -4.74 -4.64
CA ALA A 54 -7.98 -6.03 -4.81
C ALA A 54 -6.91 -6.00 -5.93
N VAL A 55 -7.27 -5.48 -7.12
CA VAL A 55 -6.36 -5.34 -8.26
C VAL A 55 -5.23 -4.35 -7.99
N LEU A 56 -5.51 -3.25 -7.31
CA LEU A 56 -4.54 -2.23 -6.95
C LEU A 56 -3.48 -2.75 -5.99
N MET A 57 -3.90 -3.55 -5.00
CA MET A 57 -3.03 -4.08 -3.94
C MET A 57 -2.32 -5.37 -4.31
N ASN A 58 -2.67 -5.99 -5.45
CA ASN A 58 -2.06 -7.25 -5.90
C ASN A 58 -0.52 -7.25 -5.84
N PRO A 59 0.22 -6.22 -6.31
CA PRO A 59 1.69 -6.26 -6.32
C PRO A 59 2.34 -6.42 -4.94
N ILE A 60 1.71 -5.90 -3.89
CA ILE A 60 2.26 -5.91 -2.53
C ILE A 60 1.63 -6.98 -1.62
N HIS A 61 0.39 -7.40 -1.90
CA HIS A 61 -0.32 -8.37 -1.06
C HIS A 61 -0.21 -9.81 -1.54
N ALA A 62 -0.19 -10.03 -2.87
CA ALA A 62 -0.32 -11.38 -3.43
C ALA A 62 0.73 -11.69 -4.50
N MET A 63 1.28 -10.66 -5.15
CA MET A 63 2.28 -10.77 -6.20
C MET A 63 1.89 -11.79 -7.28
N LEU A 64 0.63 -11.74 -7.71
CA LEU A 64 0.10 -12.62 -8.77
C LEU A 64 0.27 -11.96 -10.15
N ASN A 65 0.40 -12.78 -11.19
CA ASN A 65 0.50 -12.29 -12.57
C ASN A 65 -0.78 -11.53 -12.98
N PRO A 66 -0.74 -10.20 -13.19
CA PRO A 66 -1.94 -9.38 -13.44
C PRO A 66 -2.66 -9.74 -14.74
N TRP A 67 -2.00 -10.44 -15.67
CA TRP A 67 -2.60 -10.86 -16.94
C TRP A 67 -3.41 -12.15 -16.83
N GLN A 68 -3.28 -12.89 -15.72
CA GLN A 68 -3.86 -14.21 -15.55
C GLN A 68 -4.59 -14.38 -14.20
N ILE A 69 -4.66 -13.31 -13.39
CA ILE A 69 -5.41 -13.35 -12.13
C ILE A 69 -6.89 -13.64 -12.38
N ARG A 70 -7.51 -14.29 -11.39
CA ARG A 70 -8.96 -14.46 -11.33
C ARG A 70 -9.50 -13.69 -10.14
N LEU A 71 -10.73 -13.19 -10.28
CA LEU A 71 -11.43 -12.43 -9.25
C LEU A 71 -12.74 -13.11 -8.92
N PHE A 72 -13.00 -13.29 -7.63
CA PHE A 72 -14.23 -13.88 -7.14
C PHE A 72 -15.00 -12.92 -6.25
N LEU A 73 -16.32 -12.85 -6.43
CA LEU A 73 -17.22 -12.35 -5.40
C LEU A 73 -17.41 -13.45 -4.36
N ALA A 74 -17.36 -13.04 -3.11
CA ALA A 74 -17.55 -13.92 -1.97
C ALA A 74 -18.40 -13.26 -0.89
N GLU A 75 -18.92 -14.08 0.00
CA GLU A 75 -19.69 -13.69 1.17
C GLU A 75 -18.96 -14.14 2.43
N GLY A 76 -18.88 -13.24 3.40
CA GLY A 76 -18.27 -13.52 4.70
C GLY A 76 -18.70 -12.51 5.75
N GLU A 77 -18.42 -12.85 7.00
CA GLU A 77 -18.54 -11.93 8.13
C GLU A 77 -17.16 -11.38 8.50
N ILE A 78 -17.06 -10.06 8.55
CA ILE A 78 -15.81 -9.35 8.79
C ILE A 78 -15.50 -9.38 10.27
N VAL A 79 -14.34 -9.96 10.63
CA VAL A 79 -13.88 -10.05 12.03
C VAL A 79 -12.66 -9.18 12.30
N ALA A 80 -11.99 -8.71 11.24
CA ALA A 80 -10.85 -7.82 11.33
C ALA A 80 -10.79 -6.93 10.09
N ARG A 81 -10.36 -5.68 10.24
CA ARG A 81 -10.16 -4.74 9.13
C ARG A 81 -8.80 -4.08 9.22
N ASP A 82 -8.19 -3.88 8.07
CA ASP A 82 -7.12 -2.92 7.81
C ASP A 82 -7.63 -1.90 6.80
N ASN A 83 -6.79 -0.95 6.40
CA ASN A 83 -7.12 0.07 5.42
C ASN A 83 -7.38 -0.49 4.01
N PHE A 84 -6.89 -1.70 3.68
CA PHE A 84 -6.91 -2.21 2.30
C PHE A 84 -7.37 -3.65 2.14
N TYR A 85 -7.49 -4.38 3.24
CA TYR A 85 -7.91 -5.76 3.24
C TYR A 85 -8.49 -6.08 4.61
N LEU A 86 -9.18 -7.20 4.70
CA LEU A 86 -9.87 -7.60 5.90
C LEU A 86 -9.74 -9.10 6.14
N GLY A 87 -10.12 -9.52 7.34
CA GLY A 87 -10.12 -10.90 7.78
C GLY A 87 -11.55 -11.39 8.00
N VAL A 88 -11.81 -12.62 7.57
CA VAL A 88 -13.04 -13.38 7.89
C VAL A 88 -12.69 -14.76 8.41
N HIS A 89 -13.52 -15.35 9.27
CA HIS A 89 -13.36 -16.76 9.66
C HIS A 89 -13.93 -17.73 8.63
N SER A 90 -14.94 -17.30 7.88
CA SER A 90 -15.59 -18.09 6.83
C SER A 90 -15.79 -17.24 5.59
N LEU A 91 -15.35 -17.74 4.44
CA LEU A 91 -15.51 -17.07 3.14
C LEU A 91 -16.10 -18.05 2.13
N LYS A 92 -17.29 -17.73 1.59
CA LYS A 92 -17.98 -18.52 0.57
C LYS A 92 -17.88 -17.81 -0.78
N VAL A 93 -17.37 -18.48 -1.79
CA VAL A 93 -17.33 -17.95 -3.16
C VAL A 93 -18.71 -18.09 -3.80
N VAL A 94 -19.22 -16.97 -4.35
CA VAL A 94 -20.56 -16.88 -4.95
C VAL A 94 -20.51 -16.90 -6.46
N GLU A 95 -19.62 -16.10 -7.05
CA GLU A 95 -19.47 -15.98 -8.50
C GLU A 95 -18.03 -15.61 -8.86
N GLU A 96 -17.64 -15.94 -10.09
CA GLU A 96 -16.42 -15.41 -10.70
C GLU A 96 -16.76 -14.13 -11.47
N LEU A 97 -15.96 -13.10 -11.26
CA LEU A 97 -16.15 -11.78 -11.85
C LEU A 97 -15.06 -11.49 -12.89
N PRO A 98 -15.37 -10.68 -13.92
CA PRO A 98 -14.32 -10.12 -14.76
C PRO A 98 -13.37 -9.26 -13.91
N VAL A 99 -12.07 -9.37 -14.18
CA VAL A 99 -11.05 -8.57 -13.48
C VAL A 99 -11.09 -7.14 -13.99
N PRO A 100 -11.31 -6.13 -13.13
CA PRO A 100 -11.27 -4.74 -13.55
C PRO A 100 -9.90 -4.35 -14.12
N LYS A 101 -9.91 -3.64 -15.24
CA LYS A 101 -8.69 -3.06 -15.82
C LYS A 101 -8.48 -1.68 -15.21
N LEU A 102 -7.39 -1.52 -14.47
CA LEU A 102 -6.93 -0.24 -13.98
C LEU A 102 -5.70 0.17 -14.79
N LEU A 103 -5.87 1.16 -15.67
CA LEU A 103 -4.82 1.66 -16.56
C LEU A 103 -3.68 2.29 -15.74
N LEU A 104 -2.45 2.19 -16.27
CA LEU A 104 -1.26 2.65 -15.56
C LEU A 104 -1.32 4.15 -15.22
N GLY A 105 -1.75 5.00 -16.17
CA GLY A 105 -1.91 6.44 -15.94
C GLY A 105 -2.88 6.77 -14.81
N VAL A 106 -3.97 6.01 -14.69
CA VAL A 106 -4.97 6.18 -13.61
C VAL A 106 -4.37 5.81 -12.25
N ARG A 107 -3.56 4.74 -12.20
CA ARG A 107 -2.83 4.38 -10.97
C ARG A 107 -1.93 5.51 -10.51
N VAL A 108 -1.16 6.11 -11.43
CA VAL A 108 -0.26 7.22 -11.13
C VAL A 108 -1.03 8.46 -10.67
N GLN A 109 -2.11 8.83 -11.36
CA GLN A 109 -3.01 9.92 -10.96
C GLN A 109 -3.51 9.73 -9.53
N LEU A 110 -3.97 8.52 -9.19
CA LEU A 110 -4.44 8.18 -7.85
C LEU A 110 -3.33 8.30 -6.79
N ALA A 111 -2.11 7.86 -7.09
CA ALA A 111 -0.98 8.02 -6.17
C ALA A 111 -0.65 9.49 -5.91
N ILE A 112 -0.57 10.31 -6.96
CA ILE A 112 -0.27 11.73 -6.84
C ILE A 112 -1.39 12.43 -6.07
N TRP A 113 -2.65 12.17 -6.42
CA TRP A 113 -3.81 12.72 -5.72
C TRP A 113 -3.80 12.34 -4.22
N ALA A 114 -3.52 11.08 -3.90
CA ALA A 114 -3.49 10.61 -2.52
C ALA A 114 -2.31 11.19 -1.73
N ALA A 115 -1.14 11.27 -2.35
CA ALA A 115 0.03 11.91 -1.76
C ALA A 115 -0.20 13.40 -1.50
N LYS A 116 -0.84 14.12 -2.43
CA LYS A 116 -1.17 15.56 -2.29
C LYS A 116 -2.01 15.87 -1.05
N HIS A 117 -2.89 14.95 -0.64
CA HIS A 117 -3.69 15.11 0.58
C HIS A 117 -2.86 15.10 1.88
N THR A 118 -1.63 14.61 1.82
CA THR A 118 -0.75 14.47 3.00
C THR A 118 0.57 15.21 2.88
N CYS A 119 0.99 15.55 1.66
CA CYS A 119 2.20 16.30 1.38
C CYS A 119 1.99 17.80 1.63
N THR A 120 2.83 18.39 2.48
CA THR A 120 2.79 19.83 2.77
C THR A 120 3.82 20.63 1.97
N ASP A 121 4.59 19.99 1.10
CA ASP A 121 5.62 20.67 0.33
C ASP A 121 5.02 21.45 -0.84
N ALA A 122 5.17 22.77 -0.84
CA ALA A 122 4.56 23.64 -1.84
C ALA A 122 5.07 23.36 -3.27
N SER A 123 6.38 23.12 -3.44
CA SER A 123 6.95 22.82 -4.75
C SER A 123 6.47 21.48 -5.31
N TRP A 124 6.36 20.46 -4.45
CA TRP A 124 5.82 19.16 -4.85
C TRP A 124 4.33 19.26 -5.18
N ASN A 125 3.54 19.99 -4.38
CA ASN A 125 2.11 20.16 -4.62
C ASN A 125 1.84 20.93 -5.92
N GLN A 126 2.66 21.94 -6.27
CA GLN A 126 2.57 22.61 -7.56
C GLN A 126 2.86 21.64 -8.71
N TRP A 127 3.95 20.87 -8.62
CA TRP A 127 4.25 19.84 -9.62
C TRP A 127 3.12 18.82 -9.75
N ALA A 128 2.54 18.38 -8.63
CA ALA A 128 1.42 17.46 -8.62
C ALA A 128 0.20 18.03 -9.34
N ASP A 129 -0.10 19.32 -9.13
CA ASP A 129 -1.16 20.02 -9.86
C ASP A 129 -0.87 20.12 -11.35
N ASP A 130 0.35 20.48 -11.74
CA ASP A 130 0.74 20.55 -13.14
C ASP A 130 0.64 19.18 -13.83
N TRP A 131 1.04 18.11 -13.13
CA TRP A 131 0.96 16.74 -13.64
C TRP A 131 -0.49 16.25 -13.77
N LEU A 132 -1.32 16.48 -12.73
CA LEU A 132 -2.72 16.07 -12.71
C LEU A 132 -3.54 16.81 -13.79
N ASN A 133 -3.29 18.11 -13.99
CA ASN A 133 -3.96 18.94 -15.01
C ASN A 133 -3.34 18.82 -16.41
N ASN A 134 -2.47 17.82 -16.63
CA ASN A 134 -1.84 17.55 -17.93
C ASN A 134 -1.02 18.72 -18.51
N LEU A 135 -0.49 19.60 -17.64
CA LEU A 135 0.38 20.72 -18.03
C LEU A 135 1.83 20.27 -18.23
N ASP A 136 2.35 19.40 -17.36
CA ASP A 136 3.69 18.81 -17.47
C ASP A 136 3.71 17.39 -16.88
N ARG A 137 3.71 16.38 -17.76
CA ARG A 137 3.87 14.96 -17.42
C ARG A 137 5.23 14.40 -17.83
N SER A 138 6.23 15.26 -18.01
CA SER A 138 7.56 14.83 -18.44
C SER A 138 8.29 13.99 -17.39
N GLU A 139 9.16 13.10 -17.86
CA GLU A 139 10.07 12.33 -16.99
C GLU A 139 10.90 13.26 -16.10
N PHE A 140 11.45 14.32 -16.70
CA PHE A 140 12.32 15.28 -16.03
C PHE A 140 11.62 16.00 -14.87
N SER A 141 10.36 16.43 -15.05
CA SER A 141 9.62 17.11 -13.99
C SER A 141 9.32 16.16 -12.83
N ALA A 142 8.95 14.92 -13.12
CA ALA A 142 8.70 13.89 -12.10
C ALA A 142 9.99 13.51 -11.32
N GLU A 143 11.11 13.33 -12.01
CA GLU A 143 12.40 13.06 -11.36
C GLU A 143 12.82 14.22 -10.45
N LYS A 144 12.68 15.46 -10.94
CA LYS A 144 13.00 16.65 -10.16
C LYS A 144 12.14 16.74 -8.89
N ALA A 145 10.84 16.50 -8.98
CA ALA A 145 9.93 16.51 -7.84
C ALA A 145 10.33 15.44 -6.80
N LYS A 146 10.68 14.23 -7.26
CA LYS A 146 11.19 13.13 -6.42
C LYS A 146 12.45 13.56 -5.66
N LEU A 147 13.51 13.95 -6.39
CA LEU A 147 14.82 14.25 -5.82
C LEU A 147 14.79 15.43 -4.83
N ILE A 148 14.01 16.47 -5.13
CA ILE A 148 13.85 17.62 -4.22
C ILE A 148 13.24 17.17 -2.89
N LEU A 149 12.21 16.32 -2.94
CA LEU A 149 11.54 15.87 -1.73
C LEU A 149 12.40 14.88 -0.93
N GLU A 150 13.08 13.95 -1.59
CA GLU A 150 14.05 13.04 -0.96
C GLU A 150 15.17 13.80 -0.23
N ALA A 151 15.71 14.85 -0.85
CA ALA A 151 16.72 15.70 -0.23
C ALA A 151 16.18 16.40 1.03
N LYS A 152 14.94 16.92 0.98
CA LYS A 152 14.27 17.55 2.14
C LYS A 152 14.01 16.56 3.28
N ILE A 153 13.56 15.35 2.96
CA ILE A 153 13.35 14.27 3.93
C ILE A 153 14.69 13.90 4.58
N SER A 154 15.74 13.70 3.77
CA SER A 154 17.09 13.35 4.24
C SER A 154 17.69 14.43 5.14
N ALA A 155 17.56 15.70 4.77
CA ALA A 155 17.99 16.83 5.59
C ALA A 155 17.25 16.86 6.94
N THR A 156 15.95 16.55 6.94
CA THR A 156 15.14 16.45 8.17
C THR A 156 15.65 15.34 9.08
N TYR A 157 15.99 14.17 8.53
CA TYR A 157 16.60 13.08 9.30
C TYR A 157 17.97 13.46 9.87
N ALA A 158 18.83 14.10 9.07
CA ALA A 158 20.15 14.54 9.52
C ALA A 158 20.06 15.57 10.66
N ALA A 159 19.17 16.56 10.53
CA ALA A 159 18.92 17.54 11.59
C ALA A 159 18.41 16.88 12.89
N ARG A 160 17.53 15.88 12.77
CA ARG A 160 17.03 15.09 13.92
C ARG A 160 18.13 14.26 14.58
N GLY A 161 19.03 13.69 13.79
CA GLY A 161 20.20 12.97 14.29
C GLY A 161 21.10 13.86 15.14
N ARG A 162 21.40 15.07 14.64
CA ARG A 162 22.19 16.08 15.36
C ARG A 162 21.52 16.54 16.66
N ALA A 163 20.22 16.90 16.62
CA ALA A 163 19.48 17.32 17.81
C ALA A 163 19.38 16.24 18.92
N ARG A 164 19.55 14.95 18.57
CA ARG A 164 19.63 13.86 19.57
C ARG A 164 21.01 13.76 20.21
N ILE A 165 22.07 14.06 19.46
CA ILE A 165 23.46 14.07 19.95
C ILE A 165 23.66 15.26 20.89
N ASP A 166 23.06 16.40 20.57
CA ASP A 166 23.24 17.66 21.32
C ASP A 166 22.32 17.77 22.56
N ARG A 167 21.51 16.75 22.86
CA ARG A 167 20.66 16.76 24.06
C ARG A 167 21.55 16.50 25.28
N PRO A 168 21.58 17.40 26.29
CA PRO A 168 22.34 17.16 27.50
C PRO A 168 21.92 15.84 28.14
N VAL A 169 22.90 15.01 28.49
CA VAL A 169 22.65 13.86 29.35
C VAL A 169 22.38 14.43 30.74
N GLU A 170 21.10 14.64 31.07
CA GLU A 170 20.71 14.91 32.45
C GLU A 170 21.09 13.69 33.29
N GLY A 171 22.15 13.84 34.09
CA GLY A 171 22.63 12.85 35.04
C GLY A 171 21.62 12.64 36.15
N GLY A 172 20.64 11.75 35.93
CA GLY A 172 19.85 11.17 37.00
C GLY A 172 20.67 10.11 37.75
N PRO A 173 20.54 10.00 39.09
CA PRO A 173 21.37 9.12 39.91
C PRO A 173 21.19 7.66 39.49
N ARG A 174 22.31 6.92 39.40
CA ARG A 174 22.31 5.46 39.20
C ARG A 174 21.62 4.81 40.41
N PRO A 175 20.62 3.93 40.22
CA PRO A 175 20.16 3.10 41.31
C PRO A 175 21.25 2.05 41.60
N GLU A 176 21.86 2.14 42.77
CA GLU A 176 22.70 1.09 43.32
C GLU A 176 21.83 -0.11 43.70
N GLY A 177 22.28 -1.31 43.32
CA GLY A 177 21.79 -2.57 43.88
C GLY A 177 20.74 -3.29 43.06
N LEU A 178 21.17 -4.12 42.10
CA LEU A 178 20.48 -5.36 41.73
C LEU A 178 21.54 -6.39 41.33
N GLY A 179 21.71 -7.37 42.22
CA GLY A 179 22.67 -8.46 42.07
C GLY A 179 22.37 -9.41 40.92
N ASP A 180 23.36 -10.26 40.69
CA ASP A 180 23.48 -11.24 39.62
C ASP A 180 22.18 -12.04 39.38
N ARG A 181 21.65 -11.96 38.16
CA ARG A 181 20.71 -12.94 37.61
C ARG A 181 21.16 -13.34 36.21
N GLU A 182 21.27 -14.66 36.05
CA GLU A 182 21.77 -15.41 34.89
C GLU A 182 21.18 -15.03 33.52
N PRO A 183 21.90 -15.34 32.41
CA PRO A 183 21.48 -15.02 31.06
C PRO A 183 20.42 -16.02 30.54
N GLY A 184 19.15 -15.76 30.87
CA GLY A 184 18.00 -16.46 30.31
C GLY A 184 17.37 -15.70 29.13
N HIS A 185 17.31 -16.36 27.97
CA HIS A 185 16.58 -16.05 26.74
C HIS A 185 15.62 -14.83 26.76
N ARG A 186 15.99 -13.76 26.04
CA ARG A 186 15.07 -12.70 25.61
C ARG A 186 15.09 -12.56 24.09
N HIS A 187 14.37 -13.44 23.41
CA HIS A 187 13.80 -13.15 22.10
C HIS A 187 12.28 -13.08 22.26
N ALA A 188 11.68 -12.09 21.58
CA ALA A 188 10.29 -11.69 21.63
C ALA A 188 9.86 -10.84 22.85
N ASP A 189 10.22 -9.55 22.87
CA ASP A 189 9.28 -8.50 23.33
C ASP A 189 9.70 -7.07 22.90
N ARG A 190 10.00 -6.86 21.60
CA ARG A 190 10.50 -5.55 21.11
C ARG A 190 9.58 -4.80 20.16
N GLN A 191 8.37 -5.27 19.88
CA GLN A 191 7.51 -4.64 18.85
C GLN A 191 6.31 -3.83 19.35
N HIS A 192 5.97 -3.81 20.64
CA HIS A 192 4.78 -3.04 21.08
C HIS A 192 4.94 -2.20 22.35
N ARG A 193 6.06 -1.49 22.51
CA ARG A 193 5.98 -0.22 23.26
C ARG A 193 5.25 0.78 22.36
N ARG A 194 3.98 1.09 22.70
CA ARG A 194 3.26 2.22 22.10
C ARG A 194 4.21 3.42 22.10
N LEU A 195 4.61 3.87 20.91
CA LEU A 195 5.43 5.06 20.80
C LEU A 195 4.66 6.21 21.45
N PRO A 196 5.31 7.05 22.28
CA PRO A 196 4.67 8.25 22.80
C PRO A 196 4.11 9.08 21.63
N ALA A 197 3.00 9.77 21.85
CA ALA A 197 2.21 10.40 20.78
C ALA A 197 3.06 11.31 19.88
N ASP A 198 4.01 12.04 20.47
CA ASP A 198 4.97 12.88 19.78
C ASP A 198 5.88 12.13 18.78
N ARG A 199 6.21 10.87 19.07
CA ARG A 199 6.97 10.00 18.16
C ARG A 199 6.09 9.37 17.09
N ARG A 200 4.81 9.11 17.39
CA ARG A 200 3.83 8.62 16.41
C ARG A 200 3.55 9.69 15.35
N ASP A 201 3.25 10.92 15.76
CA ASP A 201 2.96 12.02 14.84
C ASP A 201 4.17 12.35 13.95
N ARG A 202 5.39 12.25 14.50
CA ARG A 202 6.63 12.43 13.73
C ARG A 202 6.91 11.29 12.74
N GLN A 203 6.63 10.05 13.11
CA GLN A 203 6.76 8.90 12.21
C GLN A 203 5.73 9.02 11.08
N LEU A 204 4.46 9.29 11.42
CA LEU A 204 3.37 9.54 10.48
C LEU A 204 3.67 10.66 9.49
N GLY A 205 4.19 11.81 9.96
CA GLY A 205 4.60 12.90 9.08
C GLY A 205 5.73 12.53 8.12
N THR A 206 6.58 11.58 8.49
CA THR A 206 7.69 11.13 7.64
C THR A 206 7.23 10.06 6.65
N ASP A 207 6.37 9.15 7.08
CA ASP A 207 5.75 8.14 6.21
C ASP A 207 4.90 8.80 5.11
N ARG A 208 4.19 9.88 5.43
CA ARG A 208 3.43 10.70 4.48
C ARG A 208 4.32 11.39 3.43
N ALA A 209 5.48 11.91 3.85
CA ALA A 209 6.43 12.51 2.90
C ALA A 209 7.00 11.45 1.92
N TRP A 210 7.23 10.23 2.39
CA TRP A 210 7.63 9.11 1.53
C TRP A 210 6.54 8.67 0.54
N ALA A 211 5.26 8.84 0.89
CA ALA A 211 4.16 8.60 -0.06
C ALA A 211 4.26 9.51 -1.30
N ALA A 212 4.62 10.78 -1.10
CA ALA A 212 4.83 11.74 -2.17
C ALA A 212 6.07 11.46 -3.02
N VAL A 213 7.14 10.91 -2.42
CA VAL A 213 8.30 10.40 -3.17
C VAL A 213 7.89 9.23 -4.07
N ALA A 214 7.21 8.23 -3.51
CA ALA A 214 6.73 7.07 -4.26
C ALA A 214 5.78 7.46 -5.40
N ALA A 215 4.89 8.45 -5.19
CA ALA A 215 4.02 8.97 -6.24
C ALA A 215 4.81 9.67 -7.38
N ALA A 216 5.86 10.43 -7.06
CA ALA A 216 6.73 11.04 -8.07
C ALA A 216 7.57 10.00 -8.82
N GLU A 217 8.02 8.95 -8.14
CA GLU A 217 8.71 7.81 -8.76
C GLU A 217 7.80 7.03 -9.71
N ALA A 218 6.54 6.78 -9.30
CA ALA A 218 5.52 6.19 -10.15
C ALA A 218 5.29 7.01 -11.44
N ALA A 219 5.26 8.34 -11.32
CA ALA A 219 5.12 9.26 -12.44
C ALA A 219 6.34 9.24 -13.37
N TYR A 220 7.54 9.26 -12.79
CA TYR A 220 8.80 9.13 -13.53
C TYR A 220 8.84 7.87 -14.39
N HIS A 221 8.52 6.74 -13.76
CA HIS A 221 8.47 5.45 -14.44
C HIS A 221 7.42 5.42 -15.53
N PHE A 222 6.21 5.92 -15.26
CA PHE A 222 5.15 6.03 -16.26
C PHE A 222 5.61 6.77 -17.52
N SER A 223 6.21 7.95 -17.37
CA SER A 223 6.68 8.76 -18.50
C SER A 223 7.77 8.07 -19.33
N ARG A 224 8.59 7.18 -18.73
CA ARG A 224 9.56 6.35 -19.46
C ARG A 224 8.93 5.19 -20.22
N THR A 225 7.87 4.60 -19.68
CA THR A 225 7.22 3.43 -20.28
C THR A 225 6.46 3.72 -21.55
N CYS A 226 6.02 4.97 -21.76
CA CYS A 226 5.41 5.38 -23.03
C CYS A 226 6.35 5.20 -24.24
N ASP A 227 7.66 5.04 -24.00
CA ASP A 227 8.70 4.97 -25.04
C ASP A 227 9.43 3.60 -25.15
N SER A 228 9.11 2.58 -24.34
CA SER A 228 9.88 1.31 -24.37
C SER A 228 9.04 0.03 -24.39
N LEU A 229 9.43 -0.93 -25.24
CA LEU A 229 8.93 -2.30 -25.29
C LEU A 229 9.11 -2.98 -23.92
N GLU A 230 8.00 -3.37 -23.29
CA GLU A 230 7.96 -4.00 -21.96
C GLU A 230 8.70 -5.36 -21.95
N PRO A 231 9.40 -5.71 -20.85
CA PRO A 231 10.06 -7.01 -20.71
C PRO A 231 9.05 -8.17 -20.71
N ASN A 232 9.50 -9.36 -21.14
CA ASN A 232 8.70 -10.59 -21.19
C ASN A 232 8.17 -11.07 -19.81
N HIS A 233 8.62 -10.50 -18.69
CA HIS A 233 8.24 -10.91 -17.34
C HIS A 233 7.57 -9.76 -16.56
N TRP A 234 6.30 -9.95 -16.19
CA TRP A 234 5.44 -8.91 -15.60
C TRP A 234 5.99 -8.32 -14.28
N ALA A 235 6.71 -9.10 -13.46
CA ALA A 235 7.23 -8.65 -12.16
C ALA A 235 8.49 -7.77 -12.25
N VAL A 236 9.03 -7.56 -13.45
CA VAL A 236 10.14 -6.62 -13.71
C VAL A 236 9.73 -5.50 -14.67
N SER A 237 8.42 -5.39 -14.95
CA SER A 237 7.87 -4.29 -15.75
C SER A 237 7.90 -2.99 -14.97
N THR A 238 8.09 -1.88 -15.67
CA THR A 238 7.92 -0.54 -15.12
C THR A 238 6.52 -0.36 -14.55
N ALA A 239 5.50 -0.95 -15.20
CA ALA A 239 4.13 -1.00 -14.70
C ALA A 239 3.99 -1.65 -13.31
N PHE A 240 4.79 -2.67 -13.01
CA PHE A 240 4.83 -3.30 -11.69
C PHE A 240 5.37 -2.35 -10.62
N PHE A 241 6.54 -1.74 -10.85
CA PHE A 241 7.14 -0.79 -9.91
C PHE A 241 6.26 0.44 -9.68
N THR A 242 5.67 0.99 -10.74
CA THR A 242 4.69 2.07 -10.64
C THR A 242 3.50 1.66 -9.79
N THR A 243 2.94 0.46 -9.99
CA THR A 243 1.79 0.01 -9.20
C THR A 243 2.17 -0.27 -7.75
N GLN A 244 3.36 -0.82 -7.49
CA GLN A 244 3.88 -1.00 -6.13
C GLN A 244 4.02 0.36 -5.43
N ALA A 245 4.66 1.34 -6.07
CA ALA A 245 4.82 2.68 -5.53
C ALA A 245 3.48 3.37 -5.24
N VAL A 246 2.48 3.17 -6.10
CA VAL A 246 1.10 3.63 -5.88
C VAL A 246 0.49 2.98 -4.64
N ALA A 247 0.57 1.66 -4.52
CA ALA A 247 0.03 0.93 -3.37
C ALA A 247 0.72 1.34 -2.07
N GLU A 248 2.03 1.55 -2.08
CA GLU A 248 2.80 2.05 -0.95
C GLU A 248 2.42 3.49 -0.57
N ALA A 249 2.23 4.37 -1.55
CA ALA A 249 1.79 5.74 -1.30
C ALA A 249 0.42 5.77 -0.62
N LEU A 250 -0.51 4.93 -1.09
CA LEU A 250 -1.84 4.79 -0.50
C LEU A 250 -1.76 4.23 0.93
N LEU A 251 -0.96 3.19 1.17
CA LEU A 251 -0.72 2.66 2.52
C LEU A 251 -0.24 3.72 3.51
N ARG A 252 0.62 4.64 3.05
CA ARG A 252 1.24 5.67 3.88
C ARG A 252 0.39 6.94 4.04
N SER A 253 -0.63 7.13 3.20
CA SER A 253 -1.53 8.29 3.25
C SER A 253 -2.48 8.29 4.46
N GLY A 254 -2.82 7.10 4.99
CA GLY A 254 -3.79 6.94 6.08
C GLY A 254 -5.26 6.96 5.64
N PHE A 255 -5.54 6.89 4.33
CA PHE A 255 -6.90 6.64 3.83
C PHE A 255 -7.35 5.19 4.11
N ASN A 256 -8.66 4.99 4.25
CA ASN A 256 -9.28 3.67 4.35
C ASN A 256 -9.84 3.18 3.00
N ALA A 257 -10.22 1.90 2.92
CA ALA A 257 -10.64 1.24 1.69
C ALA A 257 -11.82 1.93 0.99
N THR A 258 -12.82 2.39 1.75
CA THR A 258 -13.98 3.08 1.21
C THR A 258 -13.59 4.43 0.61
N GLN A 259 -12.82 5.24 1.35
CA GLN A 259 -12.35 6.53 0.85
C GLN A 259 -11.55 6.39 -0.45
N ILE A 260 -10.75 5.33 -0.57
CA ILE A 260 -9.95 5.09 -1.76
C ILE A 260 -10.81 4.54 -2.89
N ALA A 261 -11.77 3.65 -2.60
CA ALA A 261 -12.72 3.18 -3.60
C ALA A 261 -13.52 4.33 -4.21
N ASP A 262 -14.08 5.21 -3.37
CA ASP A 262 -14.85 6.38 -3.81
C ASP A 262 -14.01 7.29 -4.73
N VAL A 263 -12.73 7.49 -4.39
CA VAL A 263 -11.80 8.30 -5.18
C VAL A 263 -11.44 7.61 -6.48
N ILE A 264 -11.20 6.30 -6.46
CA ILE A 264 -10.91 5.52 -7.67
C ILE A 264 -12.11 5.60 -8.61
N GLU A 265 -13.33 5.44 -8.11
CA GLU A 265 -14.54 5.53 -8.91
C GLU A 265 -14.74 6.92 -9.48
N GLN A 266 -14.61 7.97 -8.67
CA GLN A 266 -14.68 9.36 -9.15
C GLN A 266 -13.59 9.66 -10.19
N ALA A 267 -12.36 9.17 -9.99
CA ALA A 267 -11.28 9.33 -10.95
C ALA A 267 -11.59 8.59 -12.25
N ILE A 268 -12.10 7.36 -12.19
CA ILE A 268 -12.53 6.60 -13.37
C ILE A 268 -13.64 7.34 -14.10
N ASP A 269 -14.63 7.89 -13.41
CA ASP A 269 -15.75 8.62 -14.03
C ASP A 269 -15.29 9.90 -14.74
N LEU A 270 -14.43 10.68 -14.07
CA LEU A 270 -13.82 11.88 -14.66
C LEU A 270 -13.05 11.54 -15.95
N LEU A 271 -12.28 10.45 -15.94
CA LEU A 271 -11.46 10.03 -17.07
C LEU A 271 -12.24 9.34 -18.18
N SER A 272 -13.31 8.62 -17.84
CA SER A 272 -14.25 8.04 -18.80
C SER A 272 -14.92 9.14 -19.62
N THR A 273 -15.14 10.30 -19.00
CA THR A 273 -15.67 11.49 -19.67
C THR A 273 -14.63 12.09 -20.62
N GLU A 274 -13.36 12.22 -20.21
CA GLU A 274 -12.28 12.75 -21.08
C GLU A 274 -11.93 11.84 -22.28
N LEU A 275 -12.08 10.52 -22.16
CA LEU A 275 -11.86 9.56 -23.25
C LEU A 275 -13.00 9.49 -24.27
N ILE A 276 -14.19 10.00 -23.93
CA ILE A 276 -15.34 10.08 -24.85
C ILE A 276 -15.33 11.38 -25.68
N TYR A 277 -14.62 12.41 -25.21
CA TYR A 277 -14.56 13.74 -25.84
C TYR A 277 -13.24 14.06 -26.59
N ASN A 278 -12.35 13.08 -26.78
CA ASN A 278 -11.16 13.20 -27.62
C ASN A 278 -11.19 12.22 -28.79
#